data_AF-A0A922YS95-F1
#
_entry.id   AF-A0A922YS95-F1
#
_cell.length_a   1.000
_cell.length_b   1.000
_cell.length_c   1.000
_cell.angle_alpha   90.00
_cell.angle_beta   90.00
_cell.angle_gamma   90.00
#
_symmetry.space_group_name_H-M   'P 1'
#
loop_
_entity.id
_entity.type
_entity.pdbx_description
1 polymer ?
#
loop_
_entity_poly.entity_id
_entity_poly.type
_entity_poly.pdbx_seq_one_letter_code
_entity_poly.pdbx_strand_id
1 'polypeptide(L)'
;MVLENYHVDVDIVESVIKNPNRNDTFASLSNKKLNNTPSHNSSTPPVHLNTRKRIIIPRTENQTTYIKELLQSEMIFGIGPAGTGKSYLAVAGAVDSLLEGKVEKIILCRPAVEAGEKIGFLPGDMKEKVDPFLRPLMDALNDMLPAETVAKKIATGEIEIAPLAFMRGRTLTNAYIILDEAQNTTPTQMKMFLTRLGANSKMVINGDLSQSDLPHGQESGLAHAQKFLKPLKEIPFIEFNESDIVRHHLVSKIISAYNAKATST
;
A
#
# COMPACT_ATOMS: atom_id res chain seq x y z
N MET A 1 -18.12 12.30 26.55
CA MET A 1 -17.81 13.06 25.32
C MET A 1 -18.12 12.13 24.16
N VAL A 2 -19.07 12.51 23.31
CA VAL A 2 -19.93 11.63 22.52
C VAL A 2 -19.17 10.97 21.36
N LEU A 3 -19.32 9.65 21.22
CA LEU A 3 -18.95 8.87 20.04
C LEU A 3 -20.04 9.09 18.98
N GLU A 4 -19.77 9.87 17.93
CA GLU A 4 -20.65 9.93 16.76
C GLU A 4 -20.22 8.88 15.75
N ASN A 5 -21.11 7.90 15.53
CA ASN A 5 -20.94 6.84 14.56
C ASN A 5 -21.02 7.40 13.14
N TYR A 6 -19.93 7.32 12.38
CA TYR A 6 -19.95 7.49 10.94
C TYR A 6 -20.73 6.32 10.32
N HIS A 7 -21.99 6.56 9.96
CA HIS A 7 -22.81 5.61 9.21
C HIS A 7 -22.58 5.84 7.72
N VAL A 8 -21.93 4.89 7.04
CA VAL A 8 -21.85 4.88 5.58
C VAL A 8 -23.20 4.39 5.07
N ASP A 9 -23.87 5.20 4.25
CA ASP A 9 -25.16 4.86 3.67
C ASP A 9 -25.00 3.69 2.68
N VAL A 10 -25.45 2.51 3.11
CA VAL A 10 -25.30 1.24 2.41
C VAL A 10 -25.99 1.27 1.05
N ASP A 11 -27.07 2.05 0.92
CA ASP A 11 -27.84 2.15 -0.32
C ASP A 11 -27.06 2.88 -1.42
N ILE A 12 -26.23 3.86 -1.04
CA ILE A 12 -25.35 4.58 -1.97
C ILE A 12 -24.25 3.64 -2.47
N VAL A 13 -23.62 2.89 -1.55
CA VAL A 13 -22.57 1.92 -1.88
C VAL A 13 -23.11 0.81 -2.80
N GLU A 14 -24.32 0.30 -2.52
CA GLU A 14 -24.96 -0.71 -3.37
C GLU A 14 -25.30 -0.18 -4.77
N SER A 15 -25.72 1.08 -4.88
CA SER A 15 -26.08 1.67 -6.17
C SER A 15 -24.87 1.81 -7.11
N VAL A 16 -23.69 2.13 -6.57
CA VAL A 16 -22.43 2.25 -7.31
C VAL A 16 -21.89 0.88 -7.72
N ILE A 17 -22.00 -0.12 -6.84
CA ILE A 17 -21.57 -1.51 -7.13
C ILE A 17 -22.44 -2.14 -8.24
N LYS A 18 -23.74 -1.84 -8.29
CA LYS A 18 -24.68 -2.43 -9.25
C LYS A 18 -24.58 -1.85 -10.67
N ASN A 19 -24.00 -0.66 -10.88
CA ASN A 19 -23.88 -0.05 -12.22
C ASN A 19 -22.61 0.80 -12.39
N PRO A 20 -21.42 0.18 -12.55
CA PRO A 20 -20.15 0.89 -12.61
C PRO A 20 -19.92 1.73 -13.89
N ASN A 21 -20.78 1.61 -14.91
CA ASN A 21 -20.59 2.23 -16.24
C ASN A 21 -21.59 3.36 -16.60
N ARG A 22 -22.40 3.87 -15.65
CA ARG A 22 -23.27 5.03 -15.92
C ARG A 22 -22.67 6.31 -15.35
N ASN A 23 -22.11 7.13 -16.23
CA ASN A 23 -21.68 8.52 -15.94
C ASN A 23 -22.84 9.42 -15.45
N ASP A 24 -24.09 8.99 -15.57
CA ASP A 24 -25.29 9.77 -15.22
C ASP A 24 -25.78 9.59 -13.77
N THR A 25 -25.17 8.68 -13.00
CA THR A 25 -25.66 8.32 -11.66
C THR A 25 -25.45 9.45 -10.64
N PHE A 26 -24.38 10.25 -10.78
CA PHE A 26 -24.11 11.39 -9.90
C PHE A 26 -24.89 12.66 -10.26
N ALA A 27 -25.22 12.89 -11.54
CA ALA A 27 -25.92 14.09 -11.98
C ALA A 27 -27.42 14.10 -11.62
N SER A 28 -28.04 12.92 -11.52
CA SER A 28 -29.49 12.78 -11.25
C SER A 28 -29.87 12.87 -9.77
N LEU A 29 -28.92 12.70 -8.85
CA LEU A 29 -29.13 12.83 -7.39
C LEU A 29 -29.10 14.29 -6.90
N SER A 30 -28.54 15.21 -7.68
CA SER A 30 -28.39 16.62 -7.27
C SER A 30 -29.68 17.44 -7.38
N ASN A 31 -30.75 16.94 -8.03
CA ASN A 31 -31.92 17.75 -8.41
C ASN A 31 -33.25 17.34 -7.76
N LYS A 32 -33.27 16.50 -6.72
CA LYS A 32 -34.53 16.08 -6.10
C LYS A 32 -34.52 16.08 -4.57
N LYS A 33 -34.48 17.30 -3.99
CA LYS A 33 -35.32 17.78 -2.85
C LYS A 33 -34.66 19.02 -2.23
N LEU A 34 -35.09 20.20 -2.69
CA LEU A 34 -35.19 21.35 -1.81
C LEU A 34 -36.38 21.10 -0.88
N ASN A 35 -36.14 21.10 0.44
CA ASN A 35 -36.97 21.78 1.46
C ASN A 35 -36.45 21.50 2.88
N ASN A 36 -35.92 22.57 3.49
CA ASN A 36 -35.81 22.89 4.93
C ASN A 36 -35.20 21.87 5.92
N THR A 37 -33.90 21.99 6.19
CA THR A 37 -33.24 21.87 7.53
C THR A 37 -31.79 22.39 7.43
N PRO A 38 -31.18 22.91 8.52
CA PRO A 38 -29.97 23.73 8.44
C PRO A 38 -28.74 22.93 8.04
N SER A 39 -27.95 23.54 7.16
CA SER A 39 -26.80 23.00 6.44
C SER A 39 -25.59 22.69 7.33
N HIS A 40 -25.21 21.42 7.38
CA HIS A 40 -23.82 20.98 7.54
C HIS A 40 -23.47 19.99 6.42
N ASN A 41 -23.43 20.49 5.19
CA ASN A 41 -22.92 19.73 4.04
C ASN A 41 -21.41 19.95 3.93
N SER A 42 -20.64 18.92 4.24
CA SER A 42 -19.31 18.71 3.65
C SER A 42 -19.21 17.27 3.15
N SER A 43 -20.09 16.90 2.21
CA SER A 43 -20.07 15.62 1.52
C SER A 43 -18.92 15.60 0.51
N THR A 44 -17.69 15.54 1.01
CA THR A 44 -16.53 15.17 0.19
C THR A 44 -16.71 13.69 -0.14
N PRO A 45 -16.73 13.26 -1.40
CA PRO A 45 -16.86 11.84 -1.72
C PRO A 45 -15.72 11.06 -1.04
N PRO A 46 -15.99 9.86 -0.51
CA PRO A 46 -14.97 9.07 0.15
C PRO A 46 -13.80 8.84 -0.80
N VAL A 47 -12.58 9.06 -0.30
CA VAL A 47 -11.36 8.80 -1.06
C VAL A 47 -11.35 7.34 -1.49
N HIS A 48 -11.04 7.08 -2.75
CA HIS A 48 -11.04 5.75 -3.32
C HIS A 48 -9.92 5.61 -4.35
N LEU A 49 -9.57 4.37 -4.66
CA LEU A 49 -8.62 4.01 -5.70
C LEU A 49 -9.33 3.16 -6.75
N ASN A 50 -9.20 3.53 -8.01
CA ASN A 50 -9.83 2.85 -9.12
C ASN A 50 -8.88 1.79 -9.67
N THR A 51 -9.34 0.54 -9.70
CA THR A 51 -8.65 -0.55 -10.38
C THR A 51 -9.60 -1.22 -11.36
N ARG A 52 -9.08 -2.00 -12.32
CA ARG A 52 -9.95 -2.65 -13.32
C ARG A 52 -10.89 -3.67 -12.72
N LYS A 53 -10.49 -4.34 -11.64
CA LYS A 53 -11.28 -5.40 -11.00
C LYS A 53 -12.23 -4.89 -9.92
N ARG A 54 -11.84 -3.86 -9.17
CA ARG A 54 -12.65 -3.30 -8.08
C ARG A 54 -12.27 -1.86 -7.71
N ILE A 55 -13.22 -1.13 -7.15
CA ILE A 55 -12.94 0.12 -6.44
C ILE A 55 -12.46 -0.24 -5.03
N ILE A 56 -11.34 0.36 -4.60
CA ILE A 56 -10.77 0.13 -3.28
C ILE A 56 -11.06 1.35 -2.41
N ILE A 57 -11.77 1.12 -1.30
CA ILE A 57 -12.12 2.15 -0.32
C ILE A 57 -11.41 1.85 1.01
N PRO A 58 -10.98 2.90 1.75
CA PRO A 58 -10.41 2.72 3.07
C PRO A 58 -11.46 2.21 4.06
N ARG A 59 -10.99 1.50 5.08
CA ARG A 59 -11.84 0.95 6.14
C ARG A 59 -11.56 1.57 7.51
N THR A 60 -10.45 2.30 7.63
CA THR A 60 -10.08 3.04 8.84
C THR A 60 -9.62 4.46 8.50
N GLU A 61 -9.50 5.31 9.52
CA GLU A 61 -9.05 6.69 9.36
C GLU A 61 -7.60 6.75 8.85
N ASN A 62 -6.68 5.96 9.41
CA ASN A 62 -5.29 5.93 8.92
C ASN A 62 -5.20 5.41 7.49
N GLN A 63 -6.01 4.44 7.08
CA GLN A 63 -6.10 4.03 5.67
C GLN A 63 -6.62 5.17 4.78
N THR A 64 -7.59 5.95 5.26
CA THR A 64 -8.12 7.11 4.53
C THR A 64 -7.03 8.16 4.33
N THR A 65 -6.30 8.51 5.39
CA THR A 65 -5.17 9.45 5.34
C THR A 65 -4.07 8.92 4.44
N TYR A 66 -3.73 7.63 4.54
CA TYR A 66 -2.73 6.99 3.69
C TYR A 66 -3.10 7.06 2.21
N ILE A 67 -4.33 6.75 1.83
CA ILE A 67 -4.77 6.86 0.42
C ILE A 67 -4.68 8.31 -0.08
N LYS A 68 -5.09 9.30 0.73
CA LYS A 68 -4.95 10.71 0.35
C LYS A 68 -3.48 11.07 0.07
N GLU A 69 -2.58 10.66 0.96
CA GLU A 69 -1.15 10.90 0.77
C GLU A 69 -0.56 10.13 -0.42
N LEU A 70 -1.01 8.89 -0.67
CA LEU A 70 -0.65 8.12 -1.85
C LEU A 70 -1.04 8.82 -3.16
N LEU A 71 -2.05 9.69 -3.15
CA LEU A 71 -2.47 10.47 -4.32
C LEU A 71 -1.69 11.79 -4.45
N GLN A 72 -1.41 12.50 -3.35
CA GLN A 72 -0.85 13.86 -3.42
C GLN A 72 0.68 13.98 -3.21
N SER A 73 1.31 13.06 -2.46
CA SER A 73 2.70 13.23 -2.00
C SER A 73 3.71 12.49 -2.88
N GLU A 74 4.83 13.11 -3.24
CA GLU A 74 5.86 12.49 -4.09
C GLU A 74 6.61 11.36 -3.37
N MET A 75 6.73 11.46 -2.05
CA MET A 75 7.31 10.41 -1.21
C MET A 75 6.47 10.22 0.05
N ILE A 76 6.23 8.97 0.43
CA ILE A 76 5.42 8.64 1.61
C ILE A 76 5.92 7.38 2.30
N PHE A 77 5.85 7.38 3.63
CA PHE A 77 6.14 6.22 4.46
C PHE A 77 4.86 5.68 5.10
N GLY A 78 4.56 4.41 4.89
CA GLY A 78 3.52 3.66 5.62
C GLY A 78 4.17 2.69 6.60
N ILE A 79 4.07 2.99 7.90
CA ILE A 79 4.73 2.19 8.95
C ILE A 79 3.67 1.58 9.85
N GLY A 80 3.72 0.28 10.08
CA GLY A 80 2.91 -0.37 11.10
C GLY A 80 2.64 -1.85 10.86
N PRO A 81 1.78 -2.48 11.67
CA PRO A 81 1.63 -3.92 11.73
C PRO A 81 1.23 -4.59 10.40
N ALA A 82 1.52 -5.88 10.29
CA ALA A 82 0.99 -6.71 9.19
C ALA A 82 -0.55 -6.79 9.23
N GLY A 83 -1.19 -6.72 8.07
CA GLY A 83 -2.65 -6.78 7.93
C GLY A 83 -3.39 -5.45 8.07
N THR A 84 -2.67 -4.34 8.22
CA THR A 84 -3.21 -2.96 8.20
C THR A 84 -3.53 -2.45 6.79
N GLY A 85 -3.12 -3.20 5.76
CA GLY A 85 -3.41 -2.90 4.35
C GLY A 85 -2.38 -2.00 3.65
N LYS A 86 -1.33 -1.51 4.34
CA LYS A 86 -0.33 -0.57 3.79
C LYS A 86 0.24 -0.96 2.41
N SER A 87 0.71 -2.20 2.26
CA SER A 87 1.31 -2.69 1.02
C SER A 87 0.25 -2.89 -0.07
N TYR A 88 -0.92 -3.41 0.30
CA TYR A 88 -2.05 -3.61 -0.61
C TYR A 88 -2.57 -2.27 -1.17
N LEU A 89 -2.77 -1.26 -0.31
CA LEU A 89 -3.22 0.07 -0.70
C LEU A 89 -2.17 0.81 -1.55
N ALA A 90 -0.88 0.60 -1.29
CA ALA A 90 0.19 1.16 -2.12
C ALA A 90 0.14 0.61 -3.55
N VAL A 91 0.02 -0.71 -3.71
CA VAL A 91 -0.08 -1.34 -5.04
C VAL A 91 -1.37 -0.86 -5.75
N ALA A 92 -2.46 -0.65 -5.00
CA ALA A 92 -3.69 -0.07 -5.54
C ALA A 92 -3.46 1.35 -6.08
N GLY A 93 -2.77 2.20 -5.32
CA GLY A 93 -2.42 3.56 -5.75
C GLY A 93 -1.50 3.57 -6.98
N ALA A 94 -0.60 2.60 -7.08
CA ALA A 94 0.27 2.42 -8.24
C ALA A 94 -0.53 2.03 -9.50
N VAL A 95 -1.44 1.07 -9.37
CA VAL A 95 -2.31 0.64 -10.47
C VAL A 95 -3.23 1.77 -10.93
N ASP A 96 -3.84 2.48 -9.99
CA ASP A 96 -4.68 3.66 -10.27
C ASP A 96 -3.90 4.72 -11.05
N SER A 97 -2.70 5.09 -10.57
CA SER A 97 -1.82 6.06 -11.24
C SER A 97 -1.40 5.63 -12.65
N LEU A 98 -1.13 4.33 -12.85
CA LEU A 98 -0.78 3.77 -14.16
C LEU A 98 -1.98 3.80 -15.13
N LEU A 99 -3.19 3.51 -14.64
CA LEU A 99 -4.41 3.51 -15.45
C LEU A 99 -4.83 4.93 -15.85
N GLU A 100 -4.60 5.91 -14.98
CA GLU A 100 -4.84 7.32 -15.26
C GLU A 100 -3.74 7.98 -16.12
N GLY A 101 -2.66 7.24 -16.43
CA GLY A 101 -1.54 7.77 -17.21
C GLY A 101 -0.69 8.81 -16.47
N LYS A 102 -0.81 8.90 -15.13
CA LYS A 102 0.03 9.78 -14.29
C LYS A 102 1.48 9.31 -14.24
N VAL A 103 1.69 8.01 -14.41
CA VAL A 103 2.99 7.34 -14.47
C VAL A 103 2.98 6.35 -15.62
N GLU A 104 4.16 6.07 -16.17
CA GLU A 104 4.34 5.12 -17.27
C GLU A 104 4.73 3.72 -16.76
N LYS A 105 5.23 3.64 -15.52
CA LYS A 105 5.78 2.41 -14.94
C LYS A 105 5.44 2.23 -13.47
N ILE A 106 5.23 0.99 -13.05
CA ILE A 106 5.21 0.58 -11.65
C ILE A 106 6.48 -0.21 -11.36
N ILE A 107 7.18 0.11 -10.28
CA ILE A 107 8.38 -0.61 -9.82
C ILE A 107 8.13 -1.10 -8.40
N LEU A 108 8.03 -2.41 -8.21
CA LEU A 108 7.82 -3.05 -6.92
C LEU A 108 9.13 -3.67 -6.45
N CYS A 109 9.62 -3.21 -5.31
CA CYS A 109 10.89 -3.63 -4.73
C CYS A 109 10.67 -4.23 -3.35
N ARG A 110 11.45 -5.26 -3.03
CA ARG A 110 11.58 -5.83 -1.69
C ARG A 110 13.07 -6.06 -1.40
N PRO A 111 13.58 -5.77 -0.19
CA PRO A 111 14.93 -6.18 0.18
C PRO A 111 15.01 -7.71 0.24
N ALA A 112 16.09 -8.26 -0.29
CA ALA A 112 16.40 -9.67 -0.10
C ALA A 112 17.00 -9.81 1.30
N VAL A 113 16.31 -10.56 2.15
CA VAL A 113 16.71 -10.85 3.53
C VAL A 113 16.63 -12.35 3.70
N GLU A 114 17.69 -12.94 4.23
CA GLU A 114 17.77 -14.37 4.49
C GLU A 114 16.97 -14.67 5.76
N ALA A 115 15.63 -14.68 5.66
CA ALA A 115 14.76 -15.09 6.75
C ALA A 115 14.85 -16.62 6.93
N GLY A 116 15.87 -17.07 7.65
CA GLY A 116 16.03 -18.47 8.10
C GLY A 116 16.78 -19.41 7.15
N GLU A 117 16.67 -19.26 5.82
CA GLU A 117 17.43 -20.04 4.84
C GLU A 117 18.29 -19.12 3.97
N LYS A 118 19.59 -19.46 3.77
CA LYS A 118 20.40 -18.63 2.86
C LYS A 118 19.84 -18.76 1.45
N ILE A 119 19.62 -17.64 0.78
CA ILE A 119 19.12 -17.60 -0.62
C ILE A 119 20.02 -18.47 -1.53
N GLY A 120 21.30 -18.61 -1.18
CA GLY A 120 22.25 -19.52 -1.85
C GLY A 120 21.86 -21.01 -1.87
N PHE A 121 21.02 -21.51 -0.95
CA PHE A 121 20.69 -22.94 -0.83
C PHE A 121 19.39 -23.39 -1.50
N LEU A 122 18.50 -22.47 -1.90
CA LEU A 122 17.32 -22.83 -2.68
C LEU A 122 17.76 -23.37 -4.05
N PRO A 123 17.30 -24.54 -4.53
CA PRO A 123 17.64 -25.03 -5.86
C PRO A 123 17.03 -24.12 -6.94
N GLY A 124 17.70 -23.97 -8.08
CA GLY A 124 17.23 -23.15 -9.21
C GLY A 124 18.11 -21.94 -9.54
N ASP A 125 17.70 -21.19 -10.55
CA ASP A 125 18.37 -19.95 -10.96
C ASP A 125 18.10 -18.81 -9.94
N MET A 126 18.85 -17.70 -10.02
CA MET A 126 18.67 -16.57 -9.09
C MET A 126 17.27 -15.95 -9.12
N LYS A 127 16.53 -16.13 -10.22
CA LYS A 127 15.16 -15.62 -10.37
C LYS A 127 14.18 -16.51 -9.61
N GLU A 128 14.29 -17.82 -9.77
CA GLU A 128 13.49 -18.84 -9.07
C GLU A 128 13.63 -18.77 -7.55
N LYS A 129 14.82 -18.41 -7.05
CA LYS A 129 15.09 -18.26 -5.61
C LYS A 129 14.46 -17.01 -4.98
N VAL A 130 14.28 -15.96 -5.78
CA VAL A 130 13.75 -14.65 -5.33
C VAL A 130 12.23 -14.58 -5.46
N ASP A 131 11.67 -15.35 -6.40
CA ASP A 131 10.25 -15.37 -6.76
C ASP A 131 9.29 -15.54 -5.54
N PRO A 132 9.58 -16.41 -4.54
CA PRO A 132 8.70 -16.56 -3.38
C PRO A 132 8.53 -15.27 -2.56
N PHE A 133 9.57 -14.44 -2.44
CA PHE A 133 9.53 -13.19 -1.67
C PHE A 133 8.71 -12.10 -2.38
N LEU A 134 8.62 -12.18 -3.70
CA LEU A 134 7.92 -11.22 -4.54
C LEU A 134 6.45 -11.62 -4.79
N ARG A 135 6.08 -12.86 -4.48
CA ARG A 135 4.73 -13.40 -4.69
C ARG A 135 3.60 -12.57 -4.06
N PRO A 136 3.71 -12.04 -2.82
CA PRO A 136 2.66 -11.19 -2.25
C PRO A 136 2.35 -9.93 -3.09
N LEU A 137 3.37 -9.38 -3.77
CA LEU A 137 3.21 -8.22 -4.65
C LEU A 137 2.49 -8.63 -5.95
N MET A 138 2.81 -9.81 -6.49
CA MET A 138 2.11 -10.41 -7.63
C MET A 138 0.64 -10.69 -7.31
N ASP A 139 0.34 -11.24 -6.14
CA ASP A 139 -1.02 -11.52 -5.70
C ASP A 139 -1.82 -10.21 -5.59
N ALA A 140 -1.23 -9.16 -5.01
CA ALA A 140 -1.86 -7.84 -4.92
C ALA A 140 -2.17 -7.23 -6.30
N LEU A 141 -1.26 -7.35 -7.28
CA LEU A 141 -1.51 -6.91 -8.66
C LEU A 141 -2.65 -7.69 -9.31
N ASN A 142 -2.69 -9.01 -9.12
CA ASN A 142 -3.73 -9.87 -9.66
C ASN A 142 -5.10 -9.61 -9.02
N ASP A 143 -5.17 -9.05 -7.82
CA ASP A 143 -6.41 -8.57 -7.22
C ASP A 143 -6.97 -7.30 -7.90
N MET A 144 -6.12 -6.54 -8.59
CA MET A 144 -6.44 -5.21 -9.15
C MET A 144 -6.60 -5.23 -10.67
N LEU A 145 -5.88 -6.12 -11.33
CA LEU A 145 -5.85 -6.29 -12.79
C LEU A 145 -6.13 -7.77 -13.17
N PRO A 146 -6.71 -8.04 -14.35
CA PRO A 146 -6.76 -9.40 -14.90
C PRO A 146 -5.35 -10.00 -15.03
N ALA A 147 -5.20 -11.29 -14.75
CA ALA A 147 -3.89 -11.95 -14.72
C ALA A 147 -3.14 -11.83 -16.06
N GLU A 148 -3.86 -11.95 -17.18
CA GLU A 148 -3.31 -11.74 -18.52
C GLU A 148 -2.79 -10.30 -18.71
N THR A 149 -3.50 -9.30 -18.16
CA THR A 149 -3.05 -7.90 -18.19
C THR A 149 -1.79 -7.70 -17.36
N VAL A 150 -1.71 -8.30 -16.16
CA VAL A 150 -0.51 -8.25 -15.31
C VAL A 150 0.67 -8.87 -16.04
N ALA A 151 0.52 -10.09 -16.57
CA ALA A 151 1.57 -10.78 -17.31
C ALA A 151 2.05 -9.97 -18.52
N LYS A 152 1.12 -9.38 -19.29
CA LYS A 152 1.45 -8.51 -20.42
C LYS A 152 2.25 -7.28 -19.98
N LYS A 153 1.80 -6.57 -18.94
CA LYS A 153 2.47 -5.37 -18.42
C LYS A 153 3.85 -5.65 -17.83
N ILE A 154 4.04 -6.84 -17.27
CA ILE A 154 5.36 -7.30 -16.84
C ILE A 154 6.25 -7.56 -18.06
N ALA A 155 5.74 -8.24 -19.07
CA ALA A 155 6.49 -8.52 -20.30
C ALA A 155 6.88 -7.24 -21.07
N THR A 156 6.04 -6.21 -21.07
CA THR A 156 6.35 -4.90 -21.68
C THR A 156 7.23 -4.01 -20.80
N GLY A 157 7.46 -4.38 -19.54
CA GLY A 157 8.23 -3.59 -18.58
C GLY A 157 7.49 -2.39 -17.99
N GLU A 158 6.18 -2.28 -18.19
CA GLU A 158 5.29 -1.32 -17.51
C GLU A 158 5.14 -1.65 -16.02
N ILE A 159 5.25 -2.93 -15.65
CA ILE A 159 5.34 -3.38 -14.27
C ILE A 159 6.66 -4.13 -14.09
N GLU A 160 7.50 -3.64 -13.21
CA GLU A 160 8.77 -4.27 -12.84
C GLU A 160 8.68 -4.75 -11.39
N ILE A 161 9.05 -6.00 -11.13
CA ILE A 161 9.15 -6.54 -9.78
C ILE A 161 10.55 -7.09 -9.61
N ALA A 162 11.32 -6.49 -8.71
CA ALA A 162 12.75 -6.76 -8.61
C ALA A 162 13.27 -6.63 -7.17
N PRO A 163 14.37 -7.33 -6.83
CA PRO A 163 15.09 -7.08 -5.59
C PRO A 163 15.61 -5.64 -5.49
N LEU A 164 15.69 -5.12 -4.26
CA LEU A 164 16.25 -3.80 -3.97
C LEU A 164 17.65 -3.55 -4.61
N ALA A 165 18.46 -4.61 -4.74
CA ALA A 165 19.81 -4.51 -5.30
C ALA A 165 19.83 -3.99 -6.76
N PHE A 166 18.75 -4.21 -7.52
CA PHE A 166 18.61 -3.81 -8.93
C PHE A 166 18.35 -2.31 -9.09
N MET A 167 18.13 -1.59 -7.98
CA MET A 167 17.88 -0.15 -8.00
C MET A 167 19.18 0.67 -8.02
N ARG A 168 20.33 0.03 -7.77
CA ARG A 168 21.64 0.70 -7.78
C ARG A 168 21.93 1.33 -9.14
N GLY A 169 22.42 2.58 -9.12
CA GLY A 169 22.82 3.29 -10.33
C GLY A 169 21.67 3.78 -11.22
N ARG A 170 20.41 3.54 -10.83
CA ARG A 170 19.25 4.00 -11.59
C ARG A 170 18.80 5.39 -11.17
N THR A 171 18.12 6.07 -12.07
CA THR A 171 17.23 7.19 -11.77
C THR A 171 15.85 6.75 -12.24
N LEU A 172 14.86 6.73 -11.35
CA LEU A 172 13.53 6.19 -11.61
C LEU A 172 12.60 7.35 -11.94
N THR A 173 12.37 7.57 -13.24
CA THR A 173 11.54 8.66 -13.79
C THR A 173 10.20 8.11 -14.32
N ASN A 174 9.16 8.95 -14.34
CA ASN A 174 7.80 8.59 -14.77
C ASN A 174 7.26 7.31 -14.11
N ALA A 175 7.62 7.04 -12.84
CA ALA A 175 7.37 5.75 -12.21
C ALA A 175 6.70 5.86 -10.84
N TYR A 176 5.83 4.91 -10.53
CA TYR A 176 5.31 4.66 -9.20
C TYR A 176 6.13 3.54 -8.56
N ILE A 177 6.93 3.88 -7.56
CA ILE A 177 7.93 3.01 -6.97
C ILE A 177 7.49 2.63 -5.56
N ILE A 178 7.49 1.34 -5.25
CA ILE A 178 7.14 0.82 -3.93
C ILE A 178 8.32 0.02 -3.39
N LEU A 179 8.78 0.34 -2.19
CA LEU A 179 9.65 -0.51 -1.39
C LEU A 179 8.83 -1.13 -0.26
N ASP A 180 8.58 -2.42 -0.35
CA ASP A 180 7.89 -3.21 0.68
C ASP A 180 8.89 -3.90 1.61
N GLU A 181 8.47 -4.23 2.82
CA GLU A 181 9.32 -4.73 3.92
C GLU A 181 10.57 -3.87 4.19
N ALA A 182 10.40 -2.56 4.15
CA ALA A 182 11.51 -1.61 4.29
C ALA A 182 12.26 -1.72 5.62
N GLN A 183 11.65 -2.31 6.66
CA GLN A 183 12.33 -2.57 7.94
C GLN A 183 13.57 -3.46 7.78
N ASN A 184 13.65 -4.21 6.68
CA ASN A 184 14.74 -5.12 6.36
C ASN A 184 15.82 -4.49 5.46
N THR A 185 15.79 -3.17 5.30
CA THR A 185 16.90 -2.44 4.69
C THR A 185 17.90 -1.99 5.73
N THR A 186 19.15 -1.82 5.33
CA THR A 186 20.16 -1.07 6.10
C THR A 186 20.07 0.43 5.82
N PRO A 187 20.63 1.31 6.67
CA PRO A 187 20.66 2.75 6.42
C PRO A 187 21.29 3.11 5.07
N THR A 188 22.36 2.40 4.68
CA THR A 188 23.02 2.57 3.38
C THR A 188 22.10 2.17 2.22
N GLN A 189 21.38 1.06 2.31
CA GLN A 189 20.43 0.63 1.29
C GLN A 189 19.24 1.58 1.18
N MET A 190 18.70 2.04 2.32
CA MET A 190 17.60 3.01 2.35
C MET A 190 18.04 4.32 1.70
N LYS A 191 19.18 4.90 2.10
CA LYS A 191 19.72 6.12 1.48
C LYS A 191 19.99 5.94 -0.03
N MET A 192 20.54 4.80 -0.41
CA MET A 192 20.73 4.47 -1.84
C MET A 192 19.41 4.49 -2.60
N PHE A 193 18.36 3.87 -2.05
CA PHE A 193 17.05 3.76 -2.67
C PHE A 193 16.30 5.10 -2.77
N LEU A 194 16.23 5.85 -1.67
CA LEU A 194 15.53 7.14 -1.64
C LEU A 194 16.11 8.15 -2.63
N THR A 195 17.43 8.09 -2.86
CA THR A 195 18.11 8.95 -3.85
C THR A 195 17.95 8.48 -5.30
N ARG A 196 17.15 7.44 -5.58
CA ARG A 196 16.81 7.02 -6.94
C ARG A 196 15.57 7.73 -7.49
N LEU A 197 14.80 8.44 -6.65
CA LEU A 197 13.61 9.17 -7.09
C LEU A 197 13.98 10.19 -8.19
N GLY A 198 13.32 10.06 -9.35
CA GLY A 198 13.47 10.96 -10.49
C GLY A 198 12.22 11.80 -10.73
N ALA A 199 12.23 12.60 -11.80
CA ALA A 199 11.12 13.45 -12.18
C ALA A 199 9.83 12.65 -12.46
N ASN A 200 8.67 13.29 -12.23
CA ASN A 200 7.33 12.75 -12.46
C ASN A 200 7.13 11.36 -11.83
N SER A 201 7.72 11.13 -10.67
CA SER A 201 7.70 9.83 -10.00
C SER A 201 7.22 9.95 -8.58
N LYS A 202 6.72 8.83 -8.06
CA LYS A 202 6.28 8.70 -6.68
C LYS A 202 7.00 7.54 -6.02
N MET A 203 7.38 7.69 -4.77
CA MET A 203 8.02 6.63 -3.98
C MET A 203 7.26 6.35 -2.69
N VAL A 204 6.84 5.11 -2.51
CA VAL A 204 6.13 4.63 -1.33
C VAL A 204 7.02 3.64 -0.59
N ILE A 205 7.25 3.87 0.70
CA ILE A 205 8.08 3.03 1.55
C ILE A 205 7.21 2.42 2.64
N ASN A 206 7.02 1.11 2.59
CA ASN A 206 6.21 0.37 3.55
C ASN A 206 7.05 -0.56 4.40
N GLY A 207 6.75 -0.62 5.69
CA GLY A 207 7.39 -1.59 6.56
C GLY A 207 6.77 -1.68 7.95
N ASP A 208 7.24 -2.64 8.72
CA ASP A 208 6.86 -2.87 10.10
C ASP A 208 8.10 -2.93 10.98
N LEU A 209 8.36 -1.87 11.77
CA LEU A 209 9.55 -1.78 12.61
C LEU A 209 9.62 -2.87 13.69
N SER A 210 8.50 -3.53 14.01
CA SER A 210 8.47 -4.64 14.96
C SER A 210 8.92 -5.99 14.36
N GLN A 211 9.04 -6.08 13.04
CA GLN A 211 9.33 -7.32 12.29
C GLN A 211 10.63 -7.21 11.47
N SER A 212 11.70 -6.70 12.08
CA SER A 212 13.00 -6.66 11.40
C SER A 212 13.67 -8.03 11.41
N ASP A 213 13.96 -8.54 10.22
CA ASP A 213 14.71 -9.78 9.96
C ASP A 213 16.23 -9.51 9.83
N LEU A 214 16.69 -8.30 10.16
CA LEU A 214 18.11 -7.98 10.11
C LEU A 214 18.89 -8.70 11.23
N PRO A 215 20.16 -9.04 10.99
CA PRO A 215 21.04 -9.55 12.04
C PRO A 215 21.02 -8.70 13.30
N HIS A 216 21.09 -9.35 14.47
CA HIS A 216 21.08 -8.66 15.77
C HIS A 216 22.14 -7.56 15.84
N GLY A 217 21.72 -6.38 16.31
CA GLY A 217 22.58 -5.20 16.45
C GLY A 217 22.70 -4.35 15.18
N GLN A 218 22.15 -4.79 14.05
CA GLN A 218 22.09 -3.99 12.85
C GLN A 218 20.89 -3.02 12.89
N GLU A 219 21.16 -1.73 12.73
CA GLU A 219 20.10 -0.72 12.67
C GLU A 219 19.28 -0.87 11.38
N SER A 220 17.96 -0.77 11.50
CA SER A 220 17.05 -0.73 10.35
C SER A 220 17.15 0.61 9.62
N GLY A 221 17.27 0.54 8.30
CA GLY A 221 17.23 1.68 7.40
C GLY A 221 15.91 2.42 7.45
N LEU A 222 14.79 1.73 7.70
CA LEU A 222 13.48 2.35 7.92
C LEU A 222 13.46 3.17 9.21
N ALA A 223 13.94 2.60 10.32
CA ALA A 223 14.01 3.31 11.61
C ALA A 223 14.92 4.53 11.51
N HIS A 224 16.08 4.36 10.88
CA HIS A 224 17.02 5.43 10.61
C HIS A 224 16.36 6.52 9.73
N ALA A 225 15.74 6.17 8.61
CA ALA A 225 15.06 7.15 7.75
C ALA A 225 13.93 7.90 8.49
N GLN A 226 13.13 7.21 9.30
CA GLN A 226 12.09 7.86 10.12
C GLN A 226 12.70 8.92 11.04
N LYS A 227 13.82 8.62 11.72
CA LYS A 227 14.50 9.58 12.59
C LYS A 227 14.97 10.84 11.87
N PHE A 228 15.50 10.72 10.65
CA PHE A 228 16.10 11.83 9.91
C PHE A 228 15.12 12.59 9.01
N LEU A 229 14.09 11.93 8.48
CA LEU A 229 13.19 12.49 7.47
C LEU A 229 11.85 12.96 8.05
N LYS A 230 11.44 12.49 9.23
CA LYS A 230 10.19 12.94 9.88
C LYS A 230 10.09 14.46 10.11
N PRO A 231 11.18 15.24 10.27
CA PRO A 231 11.10 16.69 10.30
C PRO A 231 10.73 17.37 8.96
N LEU A 232 10.83 16.66 7.83
CA LEU A 232 10.50 17.18 6.50
C LEU A 232 8.99 17.05 6.27
N LYS A 233 8.31 18.19 6.08
CA LYS A 233 6.84 18.22 5.97
C LYS A 233 6.33 17.64 4.65
N GLU A 234 7.19 17.62 3.63
CA GLU A 234 6.91 17.12 2.30
C GLU A 234 6.89 15.58 2.24
N ILE A 235 7.41 14.92 3.29
CA ILE A 235 7.50 13.46 3.38
C ILE A 235 6.60 12.98 4.52
N PRO A 236 5.31 12.73 4.25
CA PRO A 236 4.40 12.19 5.24
C PRO A 236 4.82 10.80 5.74
N PHE A 237 4.68 10.60 7.05
CA PHE A 237 4.78 9.32 7.74
C PHE A 237 3.41 8.95 8.29
N ILE A 238 2.80 7.90 7.74
CA ILE A 238 1.51 7.38 8.21
C ILE A 238 1.77 6.16 9.08
N GLU A 239 1.47 6.31 10.37
CA GLU A 239 1.68 5.29 11.40
C GLU A 239 0.38 4.51 11.62
N PHE A 240 0.34 3.29 11.09
CA PHE A 240 -0.73 2.33 11.33
C PHE A 240 -0.53 1.62 12.67
N ASN A 241 -1.63 1.25 13.31
CA ASN A 241 -1.62 0.50 14.56
C ASN A 241 -2.56 -0.72 14.50
N GLU A 242 -2.74 -1.42 15.62
CA GLU A 242 -3.57 -2.63 15.68
C GLU A 242 -5.04 -2.38 15.33
N SER A 243 -5.57 -1.18 15.58
CA SER A 243 -6.95 -0.83 15.22
C SER A 243 -7.17 -0.71 13.70
N ASP A 244 -6.09 -0.59 12.92
CA ASP A 244 -6.12 -0.57 11.46
C ASP A 244 -6.14 -1.97 10.83
N ILE A 245 -5.99 -3.02 11.62
CA ILE A 245 -5.95 -4.40 11.13
C ILE A 245 -7.35 -4.83 10.72
N VAL A 246 -7.57 -4.95 9.41
CA VAL A 246 -8.84 -5.46 8.89
C VAL A 246 -8.69 -6.88 8.41
N ARG A 247 -9.02 -7.83 9.30
CA ARG A 247 -9.00 -9.27 9.03
C ARG A 247 -10.40 -9.85 9.14
N HIS A 248 -10.57 -11.02 8.54
CA HIS A 248 -11.80 -11.79 8.69
C HIS A 248 -12.05 -12.10 10.18
N HIS A 249 -13.32 -12.00 10.63
CA HIS A 249 -13.68 -12.17 12.05
C HIS A 249 -13.17 -13.48 12.66
N LEU A 250 -13.11 -14.56 11.86
CA LEU A 250 -12.60 -15.86 12.28
C LEU A 250 -11.09 -15.80 12.61
N VAL A 251 -10.30 -15.06 11.83
CA VAL A 251 -8.86 -14.92 12.06
C VAL A 251 -8.62 -14.21 13.39
N SER A 252 -9.38 -13.16 13.68
CA SER A 252 -9.30 -12.47 14.98
C SER A 252 -9.62 -13.42 16.14
N LYS A 253 -10.69 -14.24 16.02
CA LYS A 253 -11.04 -15.26 17.02
C LYS A 253 -9.92 -16.29 17.23
N ILE A 254 -9.27 -16.73 16.15
CA ILE A 254 -8.14 -17.67 16.22
C ILE A 254 -6.97 -17.03 16.98
N ILE A 255 -6.58 -15.80 16.64
CA ILE A 255 -5.49 -15.09 17.33
C ILE A 255 -5.80 -14.93 18.82
N SER A 256 -7.02 -14.51 19.18
CA SER A 256 -7.44 -14.39 20.58
C SER A 256 -7.35 -15.72 21.33
N ALA A 257 -7.73 -16.84 20.69
CA ALA A 257 -7.66 -18.16 21.32
C ALA A 257 -6.21 -18.63 21.59
N TYR A 258 -5.27 -18.31 20.69
CA TYR A 258 -3.85 -18.61 20.91
C TYR A 258 -3.23 -17.71 21.98
N ASN A 259 -3.54 -16.41 21.98
CA ASN A 259 -3.02 -15.47 22.97
C ASN A 259 -3.50 -15.79 24.40
N ALA A 260 -4.75 -16.25 24.56
CA ALA A 260 -5.29 -16.66 25.86
C ALA A 260 -4.55 -17.88 26.46
N LYS A 261 -4.02 -18.79 25.62
CA LYS A 261 -3.20 -19.91 26.10
C LYS A 261 -1.78 -19.48 26.48
N ALA A 262 -1.20 -18.54 25.75
CA ALA A 262 0.15 -18.04 26.01
C ALA A 262 0.28 -17.28 27.35
N THR A 263 -0.79 -16.64 27.84
CA THR A 263 -0.84 -15.98 29.16
C THR A 263 -1.21 -16.90 30.32
N SER A 264 -1.56 -18.16 30.04
CA SER A 264 -1.96 -19.16 31.05
C SER A 264 -0.82 -20.10 31.45
N THR A 265 0.42 -19.80 31.05
CA THR A 265 1.65 -20.55 31.36
C THR A 265 2.68 -19.59 31.94
#